data_AF-A0A4R6IWK9-F1
#
_entry.id   AF-A0A4R6IWK9-F1
#
_cell.length_a   1.000
_cell.length_b   1.000
_cell.length_c   1.000
_cell.angle_alpha   90.00
_cell.angle_beta   90.00
_cell.angle_gamma   90.00
#
_symmetry.space_group_name_H-M   'P 1'
#
loop_
_entity.id
_entity.type
_entity.pdbx_description
1 polymer ?
#
loop_
_entity_poly.entity_id
_entity_poly.type
_entity_poly.pdbx_seq_one_letter_code
_entity_poly.pdbx_strand_id
1 'polypeptide(L)'
;MKKVFTFVILMMGLSILSVSAQTEVKAVIVTSSNETLEGTIKDQMQKKGNIVFISSAGAKKLFAPSDITGFTINGVKYVSYANDFYKEVSTGSKAGLFIRVTDNSGKTIYNGAEPVVLATAEGKAGDYYLQIKSDGKFNLVSKKNFTEVMSALCADCLAIQSGLKSGQLTYTQIDKLVEQYNSCL
;
A
#
# COMPACT_ATOMS: atom_id res chain seq x y z
N MET A 1 -77.75 -13.01 19.42
CA MET A 1 -76.72 -11.95 19.29
C MET A 1 -75.34 -12.59 19.46
N LYS A 2 -74.64 -12.90 18.37
CA LYS A 2 -73.27 -13.46 18.39
C LYS A 2 -72.34 -12.43 17.78
N LYS A 3 -71.37 -11.95 18.57
CA LYS A 3 -70.35 -10.99 18.14
C LYS A 3 -69.27 -11.74 17.37
N VAL A 4 -69.01 -11.31 16.13
CA VAL A 4 -67.89 -11.81 15.31
C VAL A 4 -66.70 -10.90 15.57
N PHE A 5 -65.61 -11.47 16.09
CA PHE A 5 -64.33 -10.81 16.30
C PHE A 5 -63.46 -11.01 15.05
N THR A 6 -63.09 -9.91 14.39
CA THR A 6 -62.14 -9.90 13.28
C THR A 6 -60.71 -9.95 13.83
N PHE A 7 -59.96 -10.99 13.50
CA PHE A 7 -58.52 -11.09 13.80
C PHE A 7 -57.71 -10.46 12.65
N VAL A 8 -57.01 -9.37 12.94
CA VAL A 8 -55.99 -8.78 12.06
C VAL A 8 -54.64 -9.32 12.49
N ILE A 9 -54.05 -10.22 11.69
CA ILE A 9 -52.68 -10.71 11.91
C ILE A 9 -51.72 -9.71 11.26
N LEU A 10 -51.02 -8.97 12.12
CA LEU A 10 -49.97 -8.02 11.77
C LEU A 10 -48.73 -8.80 11.31
N MET A 11 -48.47 -8.85 10.00
CA MET A 11 -47.18 -9.32 9.47
C MET A 11 -46.09 -8.30 9.82
N MET A 12 -45.34 -8.59 10.89
CA MET A 12 -44.03 -7.96 11.13
C MET A 12 -43.06 -8.44 10.05
N GLY A 13 -42.81 -7.58 9.06
CA GLY A 13 -41.75 -7.77 8.09
C GLY A 13 -40.39 -7.70 8.77
N LEU A 14 -39.73 -8.85 8.94
CA LEU A 14 -38.31 -8.92 9.22
C LEU A 14 -37.56 -8.34 8.01
N SER A 15 -37.14 -7.09 8.13
CA SER A 15 -36.17 -6.49 7.22
C SER A 15 -34.83 -7.13 7.52
N ILE A 16 -34.49 -8.15 6.73
CA ILE A 16 -33.16 -8.75 6.74
C ILE A 16 -32.20 -7.65 6.31
N LEU A 17 -31.50 -7.05 7.27
CA LEU A 17 -30.37 -6.18 6.97
C LEU A 17 -29.31 -7.08 6.32
N SER A 18 -29.20 -6.98 5.00
CA SER A 18 -28.10 -7.56 4.24
C SER A 18 -26.80 -6.95 4.74
N VAL A 19 -26.17 -7.57 5.74
CA VAL A 19 -24.79 -7.30 6.09
C VAL A 19 -23.99 -7.74 4.86
N SER A 20 -23.53 -6.77 4.08
CA SER A 20 -22.56 -7.00 3.04
C SER A 20 -21.29 -7.52 3.71
N ALA A 21 -21.06 -8.83 3.63
CA ALA A 21 -19.82 -9.45 4.03
C ALA A 21 -18.69 -8.76 3.24
N GLN A 22 -17.91 -7.91 3.91
CA GLN A 22 -16.69 -7.38 3.34
C GLN A 22 -15.80 -8.57 3.02
N THR A 23 -15.43 -8.71 1.75
CA THR A 23 -14.70 -9.86 1.22
C THR A 23 -13.46 -10.10 2.06
N GLU A 24 -13.44 -11.22 2.78
CA GLU A 24 -12.28 -11.68 3.55
C GLU A 24 -11.20 -12.11 2.57
N VAL A 25 -10.21 -11.26 2.36
CA VAL A 25 -9.12 -11.50 1.42
C VAL A 25 -7.95 -12.15 2.16
N LYS A 26 -7.50 -13.32 1.69
CA LYS A 26 -6.27 -13.97 2.18
C LYS A 26 -5.09 -13.00 2.11
N ALA A 27 -4.37 -12.90 3.21
CA ALA A 27 -3.24 -12.01 3.36
C ALA A 27 -2.10 -12.66 4.15
N VAL A 28 -0.90 -12.19 3.83
CA VAL A 28 0.34 -12.54 4.54
C VAL A 28 0.98 -11.23 4.99
N ILE A 29 1.36 -11.14 6.27
CA ILE A 29 2.07 -9.99 6.84
C ILE A 29 3.47 -10.46 7.26
N VAL A 30 4.47 -9.61 7.03
CA VAL A 30 5.79 -9.77 7.64
C VAL A 30 5.98 -8.65 8.65
N THR A 31 6.09 -9.00 9.94
CA THR A 31 6.25 -8.01 11.01
C THR A 31 7.63 -7.37 10.99
N SER A 32 7.82 -6.25 11.71
CA SER A 32 9.12 -5.62 11.89
C SER A 32 10.15 -6.53 12.60
N SER A 33 9.69 -7.55 13.32
CA SER A 33 10.51 -8.62 13.91
C SER A 33 10.74 -9.81 12.96
N ASN A 34 10.40 -9.69 11.67
CA ASN A 34 10.50 -10.73 10.63
C ASN A 34 9.65 -11.99 10.89
N GLU A 35 8.59 -11.88 11.70
CA GLU A 35 7.60 -12.95 11.83
C GLU A 35 6.63 -12.90 10.64
N THR A 36 6.28 -14.07 10.09
CA THR A 36 5.27 -14.17 9.03
C THR A 36 3.94 -14.61 9.61
N LEU A 37 2.89 -13.82 9.37
CA LEU A 37 1.54 -14.07 9.85
C LEU A 37 0.57 -14.27 8.67
N GLU A 38 -0.23 -15.34 8.73
CA GLU A 38 -1.28 -15.63 7.75
C GLU A 38 -2.67 -15.31 8.31
N GLY A 39 -3.51 -14.70 7.49
CA GLY A 39 -4.86 -14.31 7.89
C GLY A 39 -5.59 -13.55 6.80
N THR A 40 -6.39 -12.56 7.20
CA THR A 40 -7.07 -11.65 6.28
C THR A 40 -6.78 -10.20 6.64
N ILE A 41 -6.80 -9.32 5.64
CA ILE A 41 -6.63 -7.88 5.83
C ILE A 41 -7.91 -7.17 5.42
N LYS A 42 -8.43 -6.33 6.31
CA LYS A 42 -9.38 -5.28 5.95
C LYS A 42 -8.58 -4.03 5.58
N ASP A 43 -8.59 -3.72 4.30
CA ASP A 43 -7.92 -2.53 3.77
C ASP A 43 -8.63 -1.26 4.23
N GLN A 44 -7.87 -0.40 4.90
CA GLN A 44 -8.26 0.95 5.25
C GLN A 44 -7.09 1.93 5.10
N MET A 45 -6.11 1.58 4.27
CA MET A 45 -4.84 2.31 4.13
C MET A 45 -5.07 3.77 3.73
N GLN A 46 -5.83 4.02 2.67
CA GLN A 46 -6.06 5.39 2.19
C GLN A 46 -6.78 6.28 3.22
N LYS A 47 -7.66 5.69 4.04
CA LYS A 47 -8.48 6.43 5.01
C LYS A 47 -7.81 6.60 6.37
N LYS A 48 -7.09 5.57 6.83
CA LYS A 48 -6.56 5.50 8.20
C LYS A 48 -5.04 5.39 8.26
N GLY A 49 -4.39 4.98 7.18
CA GLY A 49 -2.93 4.85 7.12
C GLY A 49 -2.38 3.62 7.84
N ASN A 50 -3.25 2.66 8.13
CA ASN A 50 -2.95 1.40 8.81
C ASN A 50 -3.80 0.29 8.19
N ILE A 51 -3.58 -0.95 8.60
CA ILE A 51 -4.38 -2.11 8.21
C ILE A 51 -4.98 -2.78 9.44
N VAL A 52 -6.14 -3.42 9.29
CA VAL A 52 -6.65 -4.37 10.28
C VAL A 52 -6.40 -5.78 9.79
N PHE A 53 -5.57 -6.50 10.52
CA PHE A 53 -5.33 -7.91 10.30
C PHE A 53 -6.26 -8.76 11.16
N ILE A 54 -6.76 -9.86 10.60
CA ILE A 54 -7.56 -10.85 11.30
C ILE A 54 -6.84 -12.19 11.14
N SER A 55 -6.33 -12.72 12.25
CA SER A 55 -5.65 -14.03 12.26
C SER A 55 -6.62 -15.17 11.91
N SER A 56 -6.08 -16.35 11.61
CA SER A 56 -6.86 -17.58 11.43
C SER A 56 -7.75 -17.94 12.64
N ALA A 57 -7.34 -17.52 13.84
CA ALA A 57 -8.12 -17.68 15.07
C ALA A 57 -9.21 -16.59 15.25
N GLY A 58 -9.38 -15.68 14.30
CA GLY A 58 -10.36 -14.57 14.36
C GLY A 58 -9.92 -13.36 15.18
N ALA A 59 -8.72 -13.41 15.81
CA ALA A 59 -8.20 -12.28 16.57
C ALA A 59 -7.84 -11.11 15.64
N LYS A 60 -8.34 -9.91 15.97
CA LYS A 60 -8.13 -8.68 15.20
C LYS A 60 -6.97 -7.88 15.79
N LYS A 61 -6.06 -7.41 14.94
CA LYS A 61 -4.94 -6.55 15.31
C LYS A 61 -4.80 -5.41 14.30
N LEU A 62 -4.55 -4.20 14.81
CA LEU A 62 -4.20 -3.05 13.99
C LEU A 62 -2.69 -3.06 13.76
N PHE A 63 -2.26 -2.86 12.52
CA PHE A 63 -0.84 -2.68 12.18
C PHE A 63 -0.64 -1.33 11.49
N ALA A 64 0.22 -0.50 12.06
CA ALA A 64 0.79 0.67 11.42
C ALA A 64 2.00 0.27 10.55
N PRO A 65 2.46 1.14 9.63
CA PRO A 65 3.64 0.85 8.82
C PRO A 65 4.92 0.61 9.63
N SER A 66 5.04 1.16 10.84
CA SER A 66 6.16 0.89 11.76
C SER A 66 6.19 -0.54 12.28
N ASP A 67 5.05 -1.24 12.29
CA ASP A 67 4.89 -2.54 12.94
C ASP A 67 5.23 -3.70 12.00
N ILE A 68 5.30 -3.45 10.69
CA ILE A 68 5.43 -4.46 9.65
C ILE A 68 6.41 -4.01 8.58
N THR A 69 7.19 -4.92 8.01
CA THR A 69 8.07 -4.62 6.87
C THR A 69 7.30 -4.63 5.54
N GLY A 70 6.23 -5.42 5.47
CA GLY A 70 5.37 -5.51 4.30
C GLY A 70 4.24 -6.52 4.46
N PHE A 71 3.39 -6.58 3.45
CA PHE A 71 2.28 -7.53 3.41
C PHE A 71 1.85 -7.81 1.96
N THR A 72 1.12 -8.90 1.79
CA THR A 72 0.49 -9.27 0.51
C THR A 72 -1.00 -9.42 0.72
N ILE A 73 -1.80 -8.79 -0.13
CA ILE A 73 -3.27 -8.91 -0.16
C ILE A 73 -3.71 -9.04 -1.62
N ASN A 74 -4.54 -10.04 -1.95
CA ASN A 74 -4.94 -10.34 -3.34
C ASN A 74 -3.74 -10.51 -4.31
N GLY A 75 -2.63 -11.08 -3.84
CA GLY A 75 -1.41 -11.23 -4.63
C GLY A 75 -0.67 -9.92 -4.93
N VAL A 76 -1.17 -8.77 -4.46
CA VAL A 76 -0.48 -7.48 -4.54
C VAL A 76 0.40 -7.31 -3.31
N LYS A 77 1.68 -7.04 -3.55
CA LYS A 77 2.66 -6.81 -2.50
C LYS A 77 2.73 -5.34 -2.12
N TYR A 78 2.94 -5.12 -0.84
CA TYR A 78 3.12 -3.81 -0.22
C TYR A 78 4.31 -3.88 0.73
N VAL A 79 5.01 -2.76 0.86
CA VAL A 79 6.13 -2.59 1.77
C VAL A 79 5.91 -1.36 2.64
N SER A 80 6.52 -1.35 3.81
CA SER A 80 6.55 -0.19 4.69
C SER A 80 7.86 0.56 4.52
N TYR A 81 7.78 1.88 4.42
CA TYR A 81 8.95 2.75 4.42
C TYR A 81 8.58 4.09 5.06
N ALA A 82 9.44 4.63 5.93
CA ALA A 82 9.25 5.94 6.55
C ALA A 82 7.79 6.21 7.05
N ASN A 83 7.22 5.27 7.81
CA ASN A 83 5.87 5.34 8.37
C ASN A 83 4.71 5.36 7.33
N ASP A 84 4.94 4.97 6.08
CA ASP A 84 3.90 4.80 5.06
C ASP A 84 3.96 3.42 4.40
N PHE A 85 2.85 3.02 3.80
CA PHE A 85 2.76 1.85 2.93
C PHE A 85 2.94 2.25 1.45
N TYR A 86 3.60 1.35 0.73
CA TYR A 86 3.93 1.49 -0.67
C TYR A 86 3.51 0.21 -1.40
N LYS A 87 2.71 0.35 -2.45
CA LYS A 87 2.37 -0.74 -3.36
C LYS A 87 3.55 -1.02 -4.28
N GLU A 88 3.93 -2.28 -4.39
CA GLU A 88 4.90 -2.75 -5.36
C GLU A 88 4.30 -2.74 -6.77
N VAL A 89 4.96 -2.07 -7.72
CA VAL A 89 4.55 -2.02 -9.14
C VAL A 89 5.40 -2.95 -9.99
N SER A 90 6.72 -2.90 -9.80
CA SER A 90 7.69 -3.75 -10.48
C SER A 90 8.91 -3.93 -9.60
N THR A 91 9.56 -5.09 -9.65
CA THR A 91 10.83 -5.34 -8.96
C THR A 91 11.76 -6.14 -9.84
N GLY A 92 13.05 -5.92 -9.66
CA GLY A 92 14.09 -6.80 -10.16
C GLY A 92 15.34 -6.72 -9.28
N SER A 93 16.44 -7.20 -9.85
CA SER A 93 17.73 -7.30 -9.16
C SER A 93 18.38 -5.95 -8.86
N LYS A 94 18.16 -4.94 -9.71
CA LYS A 94 18.78 -3.60 -9.57
C LYS A 94 17.86 -2.58 -8.91
N ALA A 95 16.57 -2.58 -9.24
CA ALA A 95 15.62 -1.60 -8.72
C ALA A 95 14.20 -2.15 -8.53
N GLY A 96 13.45 -1.48 -7.65
CA GLY A 96 12.01 -1.64 -7.51
C GLY A 96 11.27 -0.31 -7.73
N LEU A 97 10.11 -0.39 -8.38
CA LEU A 97 9.19 0.72 -8.55
C LEU A 97 8.00 0.55 -7.61
N PHE A 98 7.69 1.61 -6.88
CA PHE A 98 6.64 1.62 -5.87
C PHE A 98 5.73 2.82 -6.03
N ILE A 99 4.47 2.69 -5.58
CA ILE A 99 3.52 3.80 -5.44
C ILE A 99 3.16 3.93 -3.98
N ARG A 100 3.32 5.12 -3.41
CA ARG A 100 2.86 5.39 -2.03
C ARG A 100 1.34 5.30 -1.95
N VAL A 101 0.80 4.55 -1.00
CA VAL A 101 -0.66 4.35 -0.87
C VAL A 101 -1.26 5.01 0.37
N THR A 102 -0.45 5.37 1.35
CA THR A 102 -0.88 6.10 2.56
C THR A 102 -0.29 7.50 2.60
N ASP A 103 -0.96 8.36 3.36
CA ASP A 103 -0.42 9.66 3.75
C ASP A 103 -0.49 9.79 5.27
N ASN A 104 0.58 9.37 5.94
CA ASN A 104 0.71 9.46 7.40
C ASN A 104 1.44 10.72 7.87
N SER A 105 1.88 11.59 6.97
CA SER A 105 2.59 12.81 7.33
C SER A 105 1.73 13.70 8.21
N GLY A 106 2.31 14.21 9.31
CA GLY A 106 1.61 15.12 10.22
C GLY A 106 0.57 14.46 11.12
N LYS A 107 0.33 13.14 11.00
CA LYS A 107 -0.58 12.44 11.91
C LYS A 107 0.05 12.30 13.29
N THR A 108 -0.72 12.60 14.33
CA THR A 108 -0.31 12.37 15.71
C THR A 108 -0.61 10.93 16.12
N ILE A 109 0.41 10.23 16.59
CA ILE A 109 0.28 8.93 17.27
C ILE A 109 0.69 9.09 18.74
N TYR A 110 0.34 8.12 19.57
CA TYR A 110 0.74 8.09 20.97
C TYR A 110 1.77 6.97 21.16
N ASN A 111 2.99 7.32 21.57
CA ASN A 111 4.02 6.38 21.96
C ASN A 111 4.06 6.33 23.50
N GLY A 112 3.19 5.52 24.09
CA GLY A 112 2.90 5.59 25.52
C GLY A 112 2.05 6.83 25.85
N ALA A 113 2.49 7.66 26.79
CA ALA A 113 1.78 8.88 27.18
C ALA A 113 2.10 10.09 26.27
N GLU A 114 3.16 10.01 25.45
CA GLU A 114 3.64 11.14 24.67
C GLU A 114 3.06 11.14 23.25
N PRO A 115 2.48 12.28 22.79
CA PRO A 115 2.08 12.44 21.40
C PRO A 115 3.32 12.66 20.52
N VAL A 116 3.43 11.89 19.45
CA VAL A 116 4.48 12.01 18.43
C VAL A 116 3.82 12.32 17.10
N VAL A 117 4.31 13.35 16.41
CA VAL A 117 3.90 13.66 15.04
C VAL A 117 4.72 12.81 14.08
N LEU A 118 4.04 12.02 13.25
CA LEU A 118 4.71 11.17 12.27
C LEU A 118 5.36 12.02 11.17
N ALA A 119 6.66 11.79 10.98
CA ALA A 119 7.39 12.20 9.80
C ALA A 119 7.41 11.04 8.78
N THR A 120 7.22 11.38 7.51
CA THR A 120 7.25 10.44 6.39
C THR A 120 8.16 10.94 5.29
N ALA A 121 8.40 10.11 4.27
CA ALA A 121 9.15 10.54 3.10
C ALA A 121 8.42 11.66 2.33
N GLU A 122 9.18 12.54 1.66
CA GLU A 122 8.61 13.57 0.80
C GLU A 122 7.71 13.00 -0.29
N GLY A 123 6.65 13.73 -0.62
CA GLY A 123 5.64 13.34 -1.61
C GLY A 123 4.28 13.10 -0.97
N LYS A 124 3.36 12.50 -1.73
CA LYS A 124 1.99 12.18 -1.30
C LYS A 124 1.54 10.81 -1.80
N ALA A 125 0.37 10.36 -1.33
CA ALA A 125 -0.25 9.16 -1.87
C ALA A 125 -0.47 9.29 -3.40
N GLY A 126 -0.13 8.23 -4.13
CA GLY A 126 -0.16 8.16 -5.59
C GLY A 126 1.17 8.53 -6.28
N ASP A 127 2.14 9.10 -5.57
CA ASP A 127 3.46 9.38 -6.15
C ASP A 127 4.29 8.09 -6.32
N TYR A 128 5.12 8.08 -7.36
CA TYR A 128 6.07 7.00 -7.63
C TYR A 128 7.37 7.18 -6.86
N TYR A 129 7.94 6.05 -6.45
CA TYR A 129 9.24 5.99 -5.82
C TYR A 129 10.09 4.90 -6.46
N LEU A 130 11.33 5.25 -6.78
CA LEU A 130 12.33 4.30 -7.25
C LEU A 130 13.23 3.90 -6.07
N GLN A 131 13.32 2.60 -5.81
CA GLN A 131 14.27 2.04 -4.88
C GLN A 131 15.41 1.37 -5.63
N ILE A 132 16.64 1.84 -5.43
CA ILE A 132 17.83 1.13 -5.90
C ILE A 132 18.19 0.08 -4.85
N LYS A 133 18.38 -1.18 -5.26
CA LYS A 133 18.57 -2.30 -4.33
C LYS A 133 19.89 -2.21 -3.54
N SER A 134 20.89 -1.51 -4.08
CA SER A 134 22.19 -1.35 -3.42
C SER A 134 22.16 -0.43 -2.20
N ASP A 135 21.24 0.55 -2.13
CA ASP A 135 21.13 1.48 -1.00
C ASP A 135 19.81 1.38 -0.22
N GLY A 136 18.79 0.72 -0.79
CA GLY A 136 17.50 0.50 -0.17
C GLY A 136 16.63 1.76 -0.02
N LYS A 137 17.08 2.92 -0.51
CA LYS A 137 16.40 4.21 -0.33
C LYS A 137 15.28 4.39 -1.35
N PHE A 138 14.17 5.00 -0.91
CA PHE A 138 13.06 5.35 -1.80
C PHE A 138 13.25 6.78 -2.29
N ASN A 139 13.44 6.93 -3.60
CA ASN A 139 13.64 8.23 -4.25
C ASN A 139 12.35 8.67 -4.92
N LEU A 140 11.83 9.85 -4.56
CA LEU A 140 10.61 10.40 -5.14
C LEU A 140 10.78 10.69 -6.63
N VAL A 141 9.92 10.09 -7.45
CA VAL A 141 9.87 10.33 -8.90
C VAL A 141 8.55 11.00 -9.27
N SER A 142 8.67 12.19 -9.84
CA SER A 142 7.57 12.99 -10.35
C SER A 142 7.81 13.36 -11.80
N LYS A 143 6.77 13.82 -12.49
CA LYS A 143 6.91 14.36 -13.85
C LYS A 143 7.93 15.51 -13.94
N LYS A 144 8.13 16.28 -12.86
CA LYS A 144 9.02 17.46 -12.84
C LYS A 144 10.50 17.09 -12.74
N ASN A 145 10.83 16.08 -11.95
CA ASN A 145 12.21 15.65 -11.68
C ASN A 145 12.58 14.33 -12.38
N PHE A 146 11.67 13.75 -13.18
CA PHE A 146 11.85 12.43 -13.80
C PHE A 146 13.19 12.26 -14.50
N THR A 147 13.54 13.15 -15.44
CA THR A 147 14.77 13.01 -16.22
C THR A 147 16.01 13.13 -15.35
N GLU A 148 16.02 14.06 -14.39
CA GLU A 148 17.13 14.27 -13.46
C GLU A 148 17.35 13.04 -12.59
N VAL A 149 16.29 12.59 -11.91
CA VAL A 149 16.33 11.44 -10.99
C VAL A 149 16.70 10.16 -11.73
N MET A 150 16.09 9.89 -12.89
CA MET A 150 16.39 8.68 -13.65
C MET A 150 17.80 8.70 -14.25
N SER A 151 18.27 9.86 -14.72
CA SER A 151 19.64 9.97 -15.24
C SER A 151 20.68 9.71 -14.15
N ALA A 152 20.44 10.20 -12.92
CA ALA A 152 21.33 10.01 -11.79
C ALA A 152 21.30 8.56 -11.25
N LEU A 153 20.11 8.02 -11.01
CA LEU A 153 19.95 6.70 -10.39
C LEU A 153 20.23 5.53 -11.34
N CYS A 154 20.06 5.73 -12.65
CA CYS A 154 20.33 4.72 -13.68
C CYS A 154 21.57 5.09 -14.52
N ALA A 155 22.55 5.79 -13.92
CA ALA A 155 23.73 6.30 -14.60
C ALA A 155 24.58 5.19 -15.25
N ASP A 156 24.55 3.99 -14.68
CA ASP A 156 25.26 2.80 -15.16
C ASP A 156 24.60 2.12 -16.38
N CYS A 157 23.37 2.49 -16.75
CA CYS A 157 22.70 1.91 -17.91
C CYS A 157 22.64 2.86 -19.13
N LEU A 158 23.59 2.68 -20.06
CA LEU A 158 23.68 3.47 -21.30
C LEU A 158 22.39 3.49 -22.12
N ALA A 159 21.66 2.37 -22.16
CA ALA A 159 20.40 2.29 -22.92
C ALA A 159 19.32 3.23 -22.36
N ILE A 160 19.24 3.35 -21.02
CA ILE A 160 18.33 4.31 -20.37
C ILE A 160 18.82 5.73 -20.60
N GLN A 161 20.12 5.99 -20.44
CA GLN A 161 20.68 7.32 -20.67
C GLN A 161 20.39 7.83 -22.08
N SER A 162 20.53 6.98 -23.09
CA SER A 162 20.19 7.31 -24.47
C SER A 162 18.69 7.53 -24.67
N GLY A 163 17.84 6.68 -24.07
CA GLY A 163 16.38 6.80 -24.15
C GLY A 163 15.82 8.06 -23.47
N LEU A 164 16.43 8.50 -22.37
CA LEU A 164 16.09 9.76 -21.70
C LEU A 164 16.50 10.97 -22.56
N LYS A 165 17.71 10.95 -23.14
CA LYS A 165 18.21 12.04 -24.00
C LYS A 165 17.42 12.20 -25.29
N SER A 166 16.95 11.09 -25.88
CA SER A 166 16.15 11.11 -27.11
C SER A 166 14.67 11.42 -26.86
N GLY A 167 14.21 11.44 -25.61
CA GLY A 167 12.80 11.59 -25.25
C GLY A 167 11.96 10.34 -25.52
N GLN A 168 12.59 9.20 -25.84
CA GLN A 168 11.90 7.93 -26.04
C GLN A 168 11.36 7.33 -24.73
N LEU A 169 12.07 7.58 -23.63
CA LEU A 169 11.65 7.23 -22.28
C LEU A 169 11.18 8.47 -21.53
N THR A 170 9.91 8.48 -21.15
CA THR A 170 9.25 9.56 -20.43
C THR A 170 8.61 9.07 -19.15
N TYR A 171 8.15 9.99 -18.30
CA TYR A 171 7.48 9.66 -17.03
C TYR A 171 6.29 8.69 -17.19
N THR A 172 5.58 8.71 -18.33
CA THR A 172 4.46 7.80 -18.59
C THR A 172 4.89 6.36 -18.87
N GLN A 173 6.18 6.12 -19.06
CA GLN A 173 6.80 4.82 -19.34
C GLN A 173 7.75 4.40 -18.20
N ILE A 174 7.53 4.92 -16.99
CA ILE A 174 8.40 4.66 -15.83
C ILE A 174 8.47 3.17 -15.47
N ASP A 175 7.38 2.43 -15.66
CA ASP A 175 7.31 0.97 -15.52
C ASP A 175 8.30 0.28 -16.46
N LYS A 176 8.24 0.60 -17.76
CA LYS A 176 9.12 0.05 -18.79
C LYS A 176 10.58 0.45 -18.58
N LEU A 177 10.82 1.68 -18.12
CA LEU A 177 12.17 2.14 -17.80
C LEU A 177 12.78 1.28 -16.69
N VAL A 178 12.03 1.00 -15.62
CA VAL A 178 12.53 0.18 -14.49
C VAL A 178 12.73 -1.28 -14.90
N GLU A 179 11.86 -1.83 -15.75
CA GLU A 179 12.06 -3.16 -16.34
C GLU A 179 13.35 -3.22 -17.18
N GLN A 180 13.56 -2.20 -18.01
CA GLN A 180 14.78 -2.07 -18.80
C GLN A 180 16.01 -1.95 -17.89
N TYR A 181 15.92 -1.17 -16.80
CA TYR A 181 17.03 -0.99 -15.86
C TYR A 181 17.44 -2.31 -15.21
N ASN A 182 16.45 -3.09 -14.78
CA ASN A 182 16.66 -4.42 -14.20
C ASN A 182 17.25 -5.43 -15.19
N SER A 183 17.21 -5.13 -16.49
CA SER A 183 17.80 -5.95 -17.56
C SER A 183 19.15 -5.42 -18.04
N CYS A 184 19.62 -4.26 -17.58
CA CYS A 184 20.92 -3.74 -17.94
C CYS A 184 22.01 -4.57 -17.27
N LEU A 185 23.01 -5.00 -18.04
CA LEU A 185 24.22 -5.65 -17.53
C LEU A 185 25.07 -4.62 -16.79
#